data_AF-A0A517QJV7-F1
#
_entry.id   AF-A0A517QJV7-F1
#
_cell.length_a   1.000
_cell.length_b   1.000
_cell.length_c   1.000
_cell.angle_alpha   90.00
_cell.angle_beta   90.00
_cell.angle_gamma   90.00
#
_symmetry.space_group_name_H-M   'P 1'
#
loop_
_entity.id
_entity.type
_entity.pdbx_description
1 polymer ?
#
loop_
_entity_poly.entity_id
_entity_poly.type
_entity_poly.pdbx_seq_one_letter_code
_entity_poly.pdbx_strand_id
1 'polypeptide(L)'
;MRALSFLRPLTFAILVLSGSLLAAEENYSLKVVAERENAIYEIGEEAKFVVTLTQGGKPVTGKVTYVVDDFMSEHADQFPRGKLDLADGNTIPVKMTSPGFLKCRVNFQTSENKKLSATAGLGFSPTKIPLSLPVPDDFDQFWADQKEQLAQIPADAKLTHVDHKDQSVQCFDVQVDCLGGAPVSGYLAKPRNAKEKSLPAILWVHGAGVRSSSLSNAIKGAKANMLSMDINAHGLPNGKPGEFYQEQNAGRLSNYRHAGREDRETSYFRGMFLRLVRAIDFLADQPEWDGKTVIVVGHSQGGGQALVAGGLDERVTFIATGVPAICDHSGRAADRINGWPKLVPQSENGEPDSKILEASRYVDAVNFASRCKADAIMSVGFIDTVCPPSSCFAAYNQLQGGKQVINEPLMGHAAPRHIHKAFFDAIQEHVSQQNSAN
;
A
#
# COMPACT_ATOMS: atom_id res chain seq x y z
N MET A 1 86.09 40.23 8.52
CA MET A 1 85.29 39.11 9.02
C MET A 1 83.99 39.08 8.21
N ARG A 2 83.91 38.67 6.93
CA ARG A 2 84.26 37.45 6.18
C ARG A 2 83.63 36.15 6.72
N ALA A 3 82.73 35.64 5.89
CA ALA A 3 81.93 34.42 5.97
C ALA A 3 82.73 33.12 5.79
N LEU A 4 82.15 31.98 6.19
CA LEU A 4 82.35 30.61 5.68
C LEU A 4 81.22 29.74 6.27
N SER A 5 80.20 29.34 5.49
CA SER A 5 80.10 28.12 4.68
C SER A 5 80.01 26.82 5.48
N PHE A 6 78.82 26.20 5.52
CA PHE A 6 78.65 24.78 5.84
C PHE A 6 77.95 24.09 4.66
N LEU A 7 78.70 23.23 3.97
CA LEU A 7 78.17 22.20 3.08
C LEU A 7 77.36 21.19 3.92
N ARG A 8 76.20 20.78 3.41
CA ARG A 8 75.50 19.56 3.85
C ARG A 8 75.38 18.59 2.68
N PRO A 9 75.51 17.27 2.91
CA PRO A 9 75.56 16.27 1.85
C PRO A 9 74.16 15.99 1.28
N LEU A 10 74.17 15.64 0.00
CA LEU A 10 73.03 15.22 -0.80
C LEU A 10 72.67 13.77 -0.41
N THR A 11 71.51 13.53 0.21
CA THR A 11 70.99 12.18 0.46
C THR A 11 69.91 11.88 -0.60
N PHE A 12 70.21 10.95 -1.49
CA PHE A 12 69.30 10.46 -2.52
C PHE A 12 68.19 9.62 -1.86
N ALA A 13 66.95 10.12 -1.86
CA ALA A 13 65.79 9.36 -1.41
C ALA A 13 65.24 8.54 -2.59
N ILE A 14 65.39 7.22 -2.54
CA ILE A 14 64.74 6.29 -3.47
C ILE A 14 63.25 6.25 -3.09
N LEU A 15 62.41 6.83 -3.93
CA LEU A 15 60.96 6.76 -3.82
C LEU A 15 60.50 5.37 -4.32
N VAL A 16 60.30 4.42 -3.41
CA VAL A 16 59.63 3.16 -3.72
C VAL A 16 58.13 3.47 -3.85
N LEU A 17 57.63 3.61 -5.08
CA LEU A 17 56.19 3.56 -5.34
C LEU A 17 55.70 2.15 -5.03
N SER A 18 55.22 1.93 -3.81
CA SER A 18 54.36 0.81 -3.48
C SER A 18 53.02 1.02 -4.18
N GLY A 19 52.86 0.45 -5.37
CA GLY A 19 51.55 0.32 -6.01
C GLY A 19 50.67 -0.56 -5.15
N SER A 20 49.78 0.06 -4.37
CA SER A 20 48.64 -0.63 -3.79
C SER A 20 47.73 -1.07 -4.94
N LEU A 21 47.86 -2.35 -5.32
CA LEU A 21 46.79 -3.08 -5.98
C LEU A 21 45.59 -3.04 -5.03
N LEU A 22 44.71 -2.06 -5.22
CA LEU A 22 43.35 -2.11 -4.69
C LEU A 22 42.75 -3.37 -5.30
N ALA A 23 42.54 -4.40 -4.48
CA ALA A 23 41.76 -5.55 -4.87
C ALA A 23 40.42 -5.01 -5.39
N ALA A 24 40.09 -5.35 -6.64
CA ALA A 24 38.81 -5.00 -7.22
C ALA A 24 37.73 -5.65 -6.33
N GLU A 25 36.88 -4.82 -5.71
CA GLU A 25 35.73 -5.31 -4.93
C GLU A 25 34.96 -6.32 -5.79
N GLU A 26 34.73 -7.53 -5.26
CA GLU A 26 33.92 -8.55 -5.92
C GLU A 26 32.47 -8.07 -5.98
N ASN A 27 32.15 -7.25 -6.99
CA ASN A 27 30.83 -6.68 -7.20
C ASN A 27 29.89 -7.73 -7.80
N TYR A 28 29.50 -8.71 -6.98
CA TYR A 28 28.44 -9.65 -7.31
C TYR A 28 27.07 -8.98 -7.24
N SER A 29 26.19 -9.33 -8.17
CA SER A 29 24.77 -9.01 -8.16
C SER A 29 23.97 -10.27 -8.46
N LEU A 30 22.92 -10.51 -7.68
CA LEU A 30 22.00 -11.62 -7.81
C LEU A 30 20.63 -11.08 -8.21
N LYS A 31 20.00 -11.70 -9.21
CA LYS A 31 18.63 -11.43 -9.63
C LYS A 31 17.85 -12.72 -9.74
N VAL A 32 16.57 -12.65 -9.41
CA VAL A 32 15.57 -13.64 -9.77
C VAL A 32 14.38 -12.89 -10.36
N VAL A 33 13.84 -13.37 -11.48
CA VAL A 33 12.71 -12.75 -12.20
C VAL A 33 11.80 -13.85 -12.75
N ALA A 34 10.60 -13.48 -13.17
CA ALA A 34 9.74 -14.36 -13.96
C ALA A 34 10.31 -14.56 -15.37
N GLU A 35 10.11 -15.73 -15.98
CA GLU A 35 10.43 -15.96 -17.40
C GLU A 35 9.66 -15.01 -18.34
N ARG A 36 8.38 -14.74 -18.03
CA ARG A 36 7.52 -13.78 -18.72
C ARG A 36 7.46 -12.45 -17.96
N GLU A 37 7.54 -11.34 -18.69
CA GLU A 37 7.59 -9.97 -18.12
C GLU A 37 6.43 -9.66 -17.16
N ASN A 38 5.19 -10.02 -17.52
CA ASN A 38 4.01 -9.75 -16.68
C ASN A 38 3.89 -10.68 -15.46
N ALA A 39 4.70 -11.74 -15.38
CA ALA A 39 4.67 -12.77 -14.35
C ALA A 39 3.30 -13.41 -14.07
N ILE A 40 2.37 -13.39 -15.04
CA ILE A 40 1.05 -13.99 -14.96
C ILE A 40 0.98 -15.24 -15.84
N TYR A 41 0.47 -16.32 -15.24
CA TYR A 41 0.29 -17.64 -15.85
C TYR A 41 -1.12 -18.16 -15.56
N GLU A 42 -1.60 -19.13 -16.33
CA GLU A 42 -2.83 -19.85 -15.98
C GLU A 42 -2.56 -20.99 -14.98
N ILE A 43 -3.56 -21.34 -14.17
CA ILE A 43 -3.50 -22.58 -13.39
C ILE A 43 -3.22 -23.78 -14.31
N GLY A 44 -2.36 -24.70 -13.89
CA GLY A 44 -1.95 -25.82 -14.72
C GLY A 44 -0.77 -25.53 -15.67
N GLU A 45 -0.44 -24.26 -15.95
CA GLU A 45 0.74 -23.87 -16.73
C GLU A 45 2.02 -24.04 -15.90
N GLU A 46 3.10 -24.54 -16.52
CA GLU A 46 4.42 -24.49 -15.90
C GLU A 46 4.99 -23.08 -16.05
N ALA A 47 5.38 -22.46 -14.94
CA ALA A 47 6.06 -21.18 -14.91
C ALA A 47 7.48 -21.36 -14.39
N LYS A 48 8.38 -20.43 -14.73
CA LYS A 48 9.78 -20.49 -14.30
C LYS A 48 10.23 -19.19 -13.66
N PHE A 49 10.93 -19.33 -12.55
CA PHE A 49 11.81 -18.27 -12.05
C PHE A 49 13.17 -18.40 -12.73
N VAL A 50 13.68 -17.30 -13.29
CA VAL A 50 14.99 -17.24 -13.93
C VAL A 50 15.97 -16.53 -13.00
N VAL A 51 17.05 -17.22 -12.64
CA VAL A 51 18.11 -16.73 -11.77
C VAL A 51 19.27 -16.21 -12.61
N THR A 52 19.85 -15.08 -12.20
CA THR A 52 21.05 -14.53 -12.83
C THR A 52 22.01 -14.06 -11.76
N LEU A 53 23.24 -14.56 -11.81
CA LEU A 53 24.36 -14.09 -11.00
C LEU A 53 25.35 -13.39 -11.92
N THR A 54 25.76 -12.18 -11.56
CA THR A 54 26.78 -11.42 -12.31
C THR A 54 27.89 -10.98 -11.38
N GLN A 55 29.13 -10.91 -11.88
CA GLN A 55 30.28 -10.29 -11.22
C GLN A 55 30.85 -9.21 -12.14
N GLY A 56 30.95 -7.96 -11.66
CA GLY A 56 31.38 -6.84 -12.50
C GLY A 56 30.49 -6.63 -13.73
N GLY A 57 29.19 -6.95 -13.61
CA GLY A 57 28.19 -6.85 -14.69
C GLY A 57 28.20 -8.00 -15.71
N LYS A 58 29.13 -8.97 -15.60
CA LYS A 58 29.19 -10.13 -16.49
C LYS A 58 28.54 -11.36 -15.83
N PRO A 59 27.74 -12.16 -16.53
CA PRO A 59 27.21 -13.42 -15.99
C PRO A 59 28.32 -14.34 -15.50
N VAL A 60 28.11 -14.96 -14.34
CA VAL A 60 29.01 -15.95 -13.74
C VAL A 60 28.19 -17.12 -13.20
N THR A 61 28.83 -18.28 -13.09
CA THR A 61 28.24 -19.48 -12.46
C THR A 61 28.43 -19.43 -10.94
N GLY A 62 27.64 -20.21 -10.22
CA GLY A 62 27.73 -20.31 -8.77
C GLY A 62 26.61 -21.15 -8.19
N LYS A 63 26.80 -21.64 -6.96
CA LYS A 63 25.78 -22.38 -6.23
C LYS A 63 24.91 -21.42 -5.44
N VAL A 64 23.62 -21.38 -5.75
CA VAL A 64 22.62 -20.61 -5.01
C VAL A 64 21.74 -21.54 -4.19
N THR A 65 21.12 -21.01 -3.14
CA THR A 65 20.01 -21.69 -2.45
C THR A 65 18.71 -20.97 -2.76
N TYR A 66 17.62 -21.72 -2.88
CA TYR A 66 16.31 -21.13 -3.15
C TYR A 66 15.21 -21.78 -2.32
N VAL A 67 14.15 -21.00 -2.08
CA VAL A 67 12.90 -21.44 -1.48
C VAL A 67 11.76 -20.80 -2.25
N VAL A 68 10.80 -21.62 -2.68
CA VAL A 68 9.52 -21.18 -3.20
C VAL A 68 8.45 -21.40 -2.13
N ASP A 69 7.57 -20.42 -1.92
CA ASP A 69 6.42 -20.54 -1.03
C ASP A 69 5.24 -19.69 -1.53
N ASP A 70 4.05 -19.98 -1.02
CA ASP A 70 2.78 -19.29 -1.29
C ASP A 70 2.37 -18.39 -0.10
N PHE A 71 3.36 -17.85 0.63
CA PHE A 71 3.20 -17.03 1.83
C PHE A 71 2.75 -17.80 3.08
N MET A 72 2.49 -19.10 2.98
CA MET A 72 2.07 -19.96 4.09
C MET A 72 3.25 -20.85 4.49
N SER A 73 3.72 -20.71 5.72
CA SER A 73 4.84 -21.52 6.24
C SER A 73 4.51 -23.01 6.29
N GLU A 74 3.24 -23.33 6.48
CA GLU A 74 2.67 -24.67 6.59
C GLU A 74 2.68 -25.38 5.23
N HIS A 75 2.79 -24.63 4.13
CA HIS A 75 2.83 -25.16 2.76
C HIS A 75 4.27 -25.27 2.23
N ALA A 76 5.29 -25.00 3.06
CA ALA A 76 6.69 -24.96 2.62
C ALA A 76 7.19 -26.26 1.98
N ASP A 77 6.57 -27.41 2.28
CA ASP A 77 6.92 -28.72 1.73
C ASP A 77 6.22 -29.02 0.39
N GLN A 78 5.25 -28.20 -0.01
CA GLN A 78 4.48 -28.35 -1.25
C GLN A 78 5.20 -27.74 -2.47
N PHE A 79 6.22 -26.91 -2.23
CA PHE A 79 6.89 -26.14 -3.28
C PHE A 79 8.40 -26.40 -3.33
N PRO A 80 9.04 -26.20 -4.51
CA PRO A 80 10.47 -26.43 -4.67
C PRO A 80 11.35 -25.60 -3.72
N ARG A 81 12.34 -26.25 -3.11
CA ARG A 81 13.41 -25.64 -2.33
C ARG A 81 14.67 -26.45 -2.44
N GLY A 82 15.83 -25.81 -2.41
CA GLY A 82 17.09 -26.54 -2.49
C GLY A 82 18.28 -25.69 -2.91
N LYS A 83 19.25 -26.36 -3.55
CA LYS A 83 20.43 -25.75 -4.15
C LYS A 83 20.32 -25.83 -5.67
N LEU A 84 20.77 -24.79 -6.36
CA LEU A 84 20.87 -24.76 -7.81
C LEU A 84 22.31 -24.40 -8.17
N ASP A 85 22.97 -25.22 -8.97
CA ASP A 85 24.24 -24.87 -9.59
C ASP A 85 23.94 -24.18 -10.93
N LEU A 86 24.30 -22.90 -11.04
CA LEU A 86 24.03 -22.11 -12.24
C LEU A 86 24.82 -22.59 -13.47
N ALA A 87 25.76 -23.55 -13.31
CA ALA A 87 26.40 -24.24 -14.41
C ALA A 87 25.48 -25.29 -15.09
N ASP A 88 24.53 -25.87 -14.35
CA ASP A 88 23.63 -26.93 -14.84
C ASP A 88 22.29 -26.39 -15.37
N GLY A 89 21.99 -25.13 -15.05
CA GLY A 89 20.77 -24.44 -15.45
C GLY A 89 20.47 -23.27 -14.51
N ASN A 90 19.65 -22.32 -14.97
CA ASN A 90 19.36 -21.10 -14.22
C ASN A 90 17.86 -20.90 -13.94
N THR A 91 17.04 -21.94 -14.12
CA THR A 91 15.58 -21.87 -13.95
C THR A 91 15.08 -22.73 -12.81
N ILE A 92 14.08 -22.24 -12.08
CA ILE A 92 13.35 -23.00 -11.06
C ILE A 92 11.89 -23.13 -11.54
N PRO A 93 11.48 -24.30 -12.06
CA PRO A 93 10.13 -24.52 -12.54
C PRO A 93 9.14 -24.67 -11.37
N VAL A 94 7.95 -24.11 -11.53
CA VAL A 94 6.87 -24.12 -10.55
C VAL A 94 5.52 -24.20 -11.26
N LYS A 95 4.50 -24.67 -10.54
CA LYS A 95 3.14 -24.81 -11.06
C LYS A 95 2.15 -24.74 -9.90
N MET A 96 0.98 -24.16 -10.14
CA MET A 96 -0.15 -24.18 -9.21
C MET A 96 -1.37 -24.83 -9.86
N THR A 97 -2.16 -25.53 -9.05
CA THR A 97 -3.46 -26.13 -9.43
C THR A 97 -4.65 -25.29 -8.98
N SER A 98 -4.42 -24.24 -8.21
CA SER A 98 -5.41 -23.28 -7.73
C SER A 98 -4.97 -21.85 -8.02
N PRO A 99 -5.91 -20.89 -8.17
CA PRO A 99 -5.58 -19.48 -8.31
C PRO A 99 -4.79 -18.97 -7.10
N GLY A 100 -3.69 -18.26 -7.32
CA GLY A 100 -2.84 -17.81 -6.22
C GLY A 100 -1.53 -17.18 -6.69
N PHE A 101 -0.60 -17.06 -5.75
CA PHE A 101 0.71 -16.47 -5.97
C PHE A 101 1.81 -17.30 -5.33
N LEU A 102 2.95 -17.41 -6.01
CA LEU A 102 4.18 -17.94 -5.45
C LEU A 102 5.23 -16.85 -5.41
N LYS A 103 6.10 -16.87 -4.40
CA LYS A 103 7.35 -16.12 -4.40
C LYS A 103 8.54 -17.06 -4.32
N CYS A 104 9.62 -16.71 -5.01
CA CYS A 104 10.89 -17.40 -4.93
C CYS A 104 11.94 -16.48 -4.31
N ARG A 105 12.54 -16.90 -3.20
CA ARG A 105 13.71 -16.24 -2.62
C ARG A 105 14.95 -17.03 -2.97
N VAL A 106 15.93 -16.38 -3.58
CA VAL A 106 17.23 -16.96 -3.94
C VAL A 106 18.32 -16.28 -3.12
N ASN A 107 19.25 -17.05 -2.57
CA ASN A 107 20.40 -16.55 -1.83
C ASN A 107 21.71 -17.04 -2.48
N PHE A 108 22.72 -16.18 -2.49
CA PHE A 108 24.08 -16.49 -2.89
C PHE A 108 25.04 -16.02 -1.80
N GLN A 109 26.11 -16.78 -1.54
CA GLN A 109 27.14 -16.44 -0.58
C GLN A 109 28.46 -16.29 -1.33
N THR A 110 29.07 -15.11 -1.25
CA THR A 110 30.35 -14.82 -1.92
C THR A 110 31.50 -15.56 -1.23
N SER A 111 32.66 -15.58 -1.89
CA SER A 111 33.91 -16.10 -1.31
C SER A 111 34.28 -15.37 0.00
N GLU A 112 33.99 -14.08 0.07
CA GLU A 112 34.16 -13.20 1.25
C GLU A 112 33.03 -13.30 2.28
N ASN A 113 32.19 -14.34 2.21
CA ASN A 113 31.10 -14.59 3.17
C ASN A 113 29.97 -13.53 3.16
N LYS A 114 29.88 -12.70 2.12
CA LYS A 114 28.79 -11.73 1.93
C LYS A 114 27.57 -12.45 1.38
N LYS A 115 26.40 -12.23 1.98
CA LYS A 115 25.13 -12.82 1.54
C LYS A 115 24.38 -11.86 0.62
N LEU A 116 24.04 -12.33 -0.58
CA LEU A 116 23.11 -11.67 -1.49
C LEU A 116 21.77 -12.41 -1.45
N SER A 117 20.67 -11.66 -1.58
CA SER A 117 19.31 -12.19 -1.64
C SER A 117 18.53 -11.46 -2.72
N ALA A 118 17.76 -12.20 -3.50
CA ALA A 118 16.81 -11.67 -4.47
C ALA A 118 15.47 -12.39 -4.32
N THR A 119 14.36 -11.71 -4.62
CA THR A 119 13.02 -12.31 -4.54
C THR A 119 12.16 -11.82 -5.70
N ALA A 120 11.38 -12.71 -6.28
CA ALA A 120 10.39 -12.42 -7.30
C ALA A 120 9.11 -13.22 -7.02
N GLY A 121 7.98 -12.73 -7.52
CA GLY A 121 6.68 -13.38 -7.42
C GLY A 121 6.09 -13.69 -8.79
N LEU A 122 5.22 -14.71 -8.83
CA LEU A 122 4.42 -15.12 -9.98
C LEU A 122 2.96 -15.22 -9.55
N GLY A 123 2.04 -14.82 -10.43
CA GLY A 123 0.61 -15.00 -10.25
C GLY A 123 0.07 -16.12 -11.15
N PHE A 124 -0.78 -16.98 -10.60
CA PHE A 124 -1.49 -18.05 -11.30
C PHE A 124 -2.99 -17.76 -11.30
N SER A 125 -3.54 -17.48 -12.47
CA SER A 125 -4.90 -16.96 -12.70
C SER A 125 -5.42 -16.00 -11.61
N PRO A 126 -4.74 -14.88 -11.28
CA PRO A 126 -5.10 -14.04 -10.12
C PRO A 126 -6.53 -13.50 -10.14
N THR A 127 -7.07 -13.27 -11.33
CA THR A 127 -8.46 -12.79 -11.54
C THR A 127 -9.53 -13.83 -11.19
N LYS A 128 -9.11 -15.07 -10.89
CA LYS A 128 -9.98 -16.17 -10.45
C LYS A 128 -9.90 -16.42 -8.94
N ILE A 129 -9.15 -15.62 -8.18
CA ILE A 129 -9.09 -15.74 -6.71
C ILE A 129 -10.46 -15.31 -6.12
N PRO A 130 -11.18 -16.20 -5.43
CA PRO A 130 -12.50 -15.89 -4.87
C PRO A 130 -12.39 -15.18 -3.52
N LEU A 131 -13.54 -14.71 -3.01
CA LEU A 131 -13.68 -14.40 -1.59
C LEU A 131 -13.29 -15.60 -0.72
N SER A 132 -12.74 -15.35 0.47
CA SER A 132 -12.41 -16.42 1.41
C SER A 132 -13.64 -16.97 2.14
N LEU A 133 -14.60 -16.10 2.44
CA LEU A 133 -15.91 -16.46 2.97
C LEU A 133 -17.00 -15.62 2.27
N PRO A 134 -18.26 -16.07 2.25
CA PRO A 134 -19.38 -15.24 1.80
C PRO A 134 -19.45 -13.93 2.56
N VAL A 135 -20.07 -12.90 1.97
CA VAL A 135 -20.43 -11.68 2.70
C VAL A 135 -21.47 -12.03 3.78
N PRO A 136 -21.43 -11.45 4.99
CA PRO A 136 -22.51 -11.63 5.97
C PRO A 136 -23.87 -11.17 5.41
N ASP A 137 -24.93 -11.91 5.72
CA ASP A 137 -26.27 -11.67 5.15
C ASP A 137 -26.83 -10.29 5.53
N ASP A 138 -26.54 -9.80 6.73
CA ASP A 138 -26.97 -8.49 7.24
C ASP A 138 -25.89 -7.39 7.08
N PHE A 139 -24.85 -7.61 6.27
CA PHE A 139 -23.76 -6.64 6.07
C PHE A 139 -24.26 -5.28 5.59
N ASP A 140 -25.16 -5.26 4.61
CA ASP A 140 -25.75 -4.03 4.08
C ASP A 140 -26.58 -3.29 5.11
N GLN A 141 -27.43 -4.03 5.82
CA GLN A 141 -28.28 -3.46 6.87
C GLN A 141 -27.43 -2.87 7.99
N PHE A 142 -26.41 -3.61 8.44
CA PHE A 142 -25.47 -3.12 9.44
C PHE A 142 -24.88 -1.77 9.03
N TRP A 143 -24.29 -1.66 7.83
CA TRP A 143 -23.66 -0.40 7.40
C TRP A 143 -24.67 0.71 7.07
N ALA A 144 -25.91 0.38 6.69
CA ALA A 144 -26.99 1.35 6.59
C ALA A 144 -27.32 1.95 7.97
N ASP A 145 -27.48 1.11 9.00
CA ASP A 145 -27.72 1.55 10.37
C ASP A 145 -26.57 2.41 10.91
N GLN A 146 -25.32 2.06 10.56
CA GLN A 146 -24.13 2.86 10.91
C GLN A 146 -24.17 4.26 10.29
N LYS A 147 -24.60 4.37 9.02
CA LYS A 147 -24.76 5.67 8.34
C LYS A 147 -25.92 6.47 8.93
N GLU A 148 -27.01 5.83 9.31
CA GLU A 148 -28.14 6.49 9.99
C GLU A 148 -27.71 7.06 11.35
N GLN A 149 -26.98 6.28 12.16
CA GLN A 149 -26.40 6.77 13.41
C GLN A 149 -25.46 7.96 13.19
N LEU A 150 -24.63 7.91 12.14
CA LEU A 150 -23.77 9.03 11.79
C LEU A 150 -24.58 10.27 11.40
N ALA A 151 -25.67 10.13 10.65
CA ALA A 151 -26.51 11.24 10.21
C ALA A 151 -27.17 12.00 11.38
N GLN A 152 -27.35 11.35 12.54
CA GLN A 152 -27.85 12.02 13.76
C GLN A 152 -26.82 12.93 14.43
N ILE A 153 -25.54 12.84 14.07
CA ILE A 153 -24.48 13.68 14.61
C ILE A 153 -24.36 14.95 13.75
N PRO A 154 -24.57 16.16 14.27
CA PRO A 154 -24.39 17.39 13.51
C PRO A 154 -23.01 17.44 12.81
N ALA A 155 -22.98 17.90 11.56
CA ALA A 155 -21.76 18.05 10.78
C ALA A 155 -21.11 19.42 11.01
N ASP A 156 -21.00 19.84 12.28
CA ASP A 156 -20.49 21.16 12.66
C ASP A 156 -19.00 21.28 12.30
N ALA A 157 -18.74 21.82 11.11
CA ALA A 157 -17.39 21.96 10.58
C ALA A 157 -16.71 23.24 11.10
N LYS A 158 -15.53 23.07 11.69
CA LYS A 158 -14.63 24.17 12.10
C LYS A 158 -13.47 24.24 11.11
N LEU A 159 -13.34 25.38 10.43
CA LEU A 159 -12.27 25.65 9.47
C LEU A 159 -11.34 26.73 10.03
N THR A 160 -10.06 26.41 10.18
CA THR A 160 -9.02 27.36 10.58
C THR A 160 -8.07 27.58 9.41
N HIS A 161 -7.85 28.83 8.99
CA HIS A 161 -6.94 29.13 7.89
C HIS A 161 -5.50 28.68 8.20
N VAL A 162 -4.83 28.11 7.19
CA VAL A 162 -3.43 27.68 7.27
C VAL A 162 -2.64 28.44 6.21
N ASP A 163 -1.65 29.21 6.65
CA ASP A 163 -0.82 29.99 5.74
C ASP A 163 0.06 29.11 4.87
N HIS A 164 0.13 29.44 3.59
CA HIS A 164 1.01 28.80 2.62
C HIS A 164 1.61 29.84 1.67
N LYS A 165 2.83 29.59 1.17
CA LYS A 165 3.57 30.55 0.33
C LYS A 165 2.89 30.80 -1.02
N ASP A 166 2.29 29.76 -1.58
CA ASP A 166 1.57 29.84 -2.84
C ASP A 166 0.16 30.40 -2.62
N GLN A 167 -0.03 31.66 -3.00
CA GLN A 167 -1.29 32.38 -2.81
C GLN A 167 -2.40 31.97 -3.79
N SER A 168 -2.10 31.15 -4.81
CA SER A 168 -3.12 30.63 -5.74
C SER A 168 -4.04 29.58 -5.08
N VAL A 169 -3.62 29.02 -3.95
CA VAL A 169 -4.34 28.02 -3.16
C VAL A 169 -4.66 28.60 -1.79
N GLN A 170 -5.85 28.29 -1.27
CA GLN A 170 -6.24 28.54 0.12
C GLN A 170 -6.31 27.20 0.86
N CYS A 171 -5.81 27.18 2.11
CA CYS A 171 -5.69 25.98 2.92
C CYS A 171 -6.37 26.17 4.28
N PHE A 172 -6.97 25.10 4.79
CA PHE A 172 -7.67 25.08 6.07
C PHE A 172 -7.32 23.82 6.86
N ASP A 173 -7.13 23.94 8.17
CA ASP A 173 -7.25 22.82 9.11
C ASP A 173 -8.74 22.68 9.44
N VAL A 174 -9.27 21.48 9.21
CA VAL A 174 -10.69 21.19 9.29
C VAL A 174 -10.93 20.17 10.40
N GLN A 175 -11.92 20.44 11.24
CA GLN A 175 -12.51 19.47 12.15
C GLN A 175 -14.01 19.39 11.91
N VAL A 176 -14.52 18.18 11.69
CA VAL A 176 -15.94 17.90 11.59
C VAL A 176 -16.27 16.82 12.59
N ASP A 177 -17.27 17.07 13.45
CA ASP A 177 -17.69 16.07 14.43
C ASP A 177 -18.10 14.77 13.73
N CYS A 178 -17.98 13.63 14.42
CA CYS A 178 -18.24 12.32 13.84
C CYS A 178 -18.67 11.34 14.94
N LEU A 179 -19.36 10.26 14.55
CA LEU A 179 -19.77 9.21 15.47
C LEU A 179 -18.55 8.58 16.18
N GLY A 180 -18.68 8.32 17.48
CA GLY A 180 -17.64 7.67 18.29
C GLY A 180 -16.58 8.61 18.87
N GLY A 181 -16.80 9.92 18.82
CA GLY A 181 -16.02 10.94 19.55
C GLY A 181 -14.69 11.36 18.93
N ALA A 182 -14.14 10.58 18.00
CA ALA A 182 -13.01 11.00 17.17
C ALA A 182 -13.53 11.71 15.90
N PRO A 183 -13.28 13.02 15.72
CA PRO A 183 -13.78 13.78 14.58
C PRO A 183 -13.10 13.37 13.27
N VAL A 184 -13.66 13.78 12.14
CA VAL A 184 -12.84 13.97 10.95
C VAL A 184 -11.92 15.15 11.22
N SER A 185 -10.61 14.92 11.18
CA SER A 185 -9.62 16.00 11.24
C SER A 185 -8.73 15.91 10.02
N GLY A 186 -8.51 17.01 9.31
CA GLY A 186 -7.76 16.98 8.06
C GLY A 186 -7.40 18.35 7.52
N TYR A 187 -6.51 18.40 6.54
CA TYR A 187 -6.26 19.61 5.78
C TYR A 187 -7.11 19.63 4.51
N LEU A 188 -7.82 20.73 4.30
CA LEU A 188 -8.53 21.05 3.06
C LEU A 188 -7.75 22.10 2.29
N ALA A 189 -7.63 21.95 0.98
CA ALA A 189 -7.12 22.97 0.09
C ALA A 189 -7.96 23.07 -1.18
N LYS A 190 -8.09 24.30 -1.69
CA LYS A 190 -8.78 24.59 -2.96
C LYS A 190 -8.15 25.79 -3.67
N PRO A 191 -8.30 25.91 -5.00
CA PRO A 191 -7.97 27.16 -5.70
C PRO A 191 -8.65 28.37 -5.05
N ARG A 192 -7.94 29.49 -4.90
CA ARG A 192 -8.44 30.68 -4.18
C ARG A 192 -9.70 31.28 -4.81
N ASN A 193 -9.78 31.26 -6.15
CA ASN A 193 -10.87 31.85 -6.93
C ASN A 193 -11.74 30.79 -7.61
N ALA A 194 -11.87 29.61 -6.99
CA ALA A 194 -12.75 28.57 -7.49
C ALA A 194 -14.20 29.07 -7.55
N LYS A 195 -14.89 28.75 -8.64
CA LYS A 195 -16.31 29.11 -8.82
C LYS A 195 -17.18 28.08 -8.11
N GLU A 196 -18.43 28.45 -7.84
CA GLU A 196 -19.43 27.47 -7.42
C GLU A 196 -19.53 26.33 -8.44
N LYS A 197 -19.67 25.11 -7.94
CA LYS A 197 -19.84 23.88 -8.72
C LYS A 197 -18.82 23.71 -9.85
N SER A 198 -17.55 23.98 -9.57
CA SER A 198 -16.48 23.97 -10.58
C SER A 198 -15.36 22.97 -10.33
N LEU A 199 -15.34 22.32 -9.15
CA LEU A 199 -14.25 21.44 -8.75
C LEU A 199 -14.73 20.01 -8.48
N PRO A 200 -14.09 18.98 -9.09
CA PRO A 200 -14.21 17.63 -8.56
C PRO A 200 -13.60 17.59 -7.14
N ALA A 201 -14.08 16.69 -6.30
CA ALA A 201 -13.53 16.46 -4.97
C ALA A 201 -12.52 15.31 -4.96
N ILE A 202 -11.44 15.45 -4.19
CA ILE A 202 -10.45 14.40 -3.96
C ILE A 202 -10.14 14.25 -2.47
N LEU A 203 -10.27 13.03 -1.96
CA LEU A 203 -10.00 12.64 -0.58
C LEU A 203 -8.75 11.76 -0.51
N TRP A 204 -7.75 12.18 0.26
CA TRP A 204 -6.51 11.44 0.50
C TRP A 204 -6.58 10.73 1.86
N VAL A 205 -6.39 9.41 1.84
CA VAL A 205 -6.48 8.54 3.02
C VAL A 205 -5.19 7.77 3.27
N HIS A 206 -4.87 7.56 4.54
CA HIS A 206 -3.51 7.28 4.98
C HIS A 206 -3.24 5.78 5.21
N GLY A 207 -2.03 5.34 4.83
CA GLY A 207 -1.46 4.07 5.28
C GLY A 207 -1.31 3.99 6.81
N ALA A 208 -1.10 2.79 7.35
CA ALA A 208 -1.04 2.58 8.80
C ALA A 208 0.00 3.47 9.49
N GLY A 209 -0.30 3.89 10.72
CA GLY A 209 0.60 4.67 11.57
C GLY A 209 -0.01 5.98 12.03
N VAL A 210 0.54 6.54 13.10
CA VAL A 210 0.02 7.72 13.79
C VAL A 210 0.83 8.94 13.39
N ARG A 211 0.21 9.89 12.69
CA ARG A 211 0.84 11.11 12.16
C ARG A 211 -0.21 12.19 11.87
N SER A 212 0.25 13.39 11.54
CA SER A 212 -0.59 14.48 11.02
C SER A 212 -1.23 14.12 9.69
N SER A 213 -2.35 14.77 9.35
CA SER A 213 -2.77 14.93 7.95
C SER A 213 -1.66 15.61 7.13
N SER A 214 -1.62 15.31 5.82
CA SER A 214 -0.66 15.86 4.86
C SER A 214 -1.19 17.10 4.15
N LEU A 215 -0.75 18.28 4.59
CA LEU A 215 -1.04 19.54 3.89
C LEU A 215 -0.53 19.53 2.44
N SER A 216 0.60 18.85 2.17
CA SER A 216 1.14 18.73 0.81
C SER A 216 0.23 17.94 -0.13
N ASN A 217 -0.46 16.91 0.35
CA ASN A 217 -1.44 16.17 -0.46
C ASN A 217 -2.67 17.03 -0.77
N ALA A 218 -3.19 17.73 0.24
CA ALA A 218 -4.29 18.68 0.05
C ALA A 218 -3.92 19.71 -1.04
N ILE A 219 -2.75 20.36 -0.90
CA ILE A 219 -2.26 21.33 -1.89
C ILE A 219 -2.05 20.70 -3.27
N LYS A 220 -1.54 19.47 -3.36
CA LYS A 220 -1.33 18.77 -4.63
C LYS A 220 -2.64 18.65 -5.43
N GLY A 221 -3.73 18.20 -4.79
CA GLY A 221 -5.02 18.12 -5.44
C GLY A 221 -5.59 19.50 -5.82
N ALA A 222 -5.44 20.50 -4.94
CA ALA A 222 -5.87 21.87 -5.24
C ALA A 222 -5.16 22.46 -6.46
N LYS A 223 -3.85 22.21 -6.62
CA LYS A 223 -3.06 22.62 -7.79
C LYS A 223 -3.47 21.92 -9.07
N ALA A 224 -4.16 20.79 -8.98
CA ALA A 224 -4.77 20.09 -10.11
C ALA A 224 -6.26 20.43 -10.27
N ASN A 225 -6.66 21.60 -9.77
CA ASN A 225 -8.01 22.16 -9.90
C ASN A 225 -9.10 21.28 -9.28
N MET A 226 -8.86 20.80 -8.06
CA MET A 226 -9.80 19.99 -7.28
C MET A 226 -10.06 20.59 -5.90
N LEU A 227 -11.21 20.28 -5.31
CA LEU A 227 -11.47 20.46 -3.90
C LEU A 227 -10.81 19.28 -3.15
N SER A 228 -9.70 19.54 -2.46
CA SER A 228 -8.77 18.49 -2.05
C SER A 228 -8.63 18.41 -0.53
N MET A 229 -9.00 17.29 0.05
CA MET A 229 -8.91 17.05 1.50
C MET A 229 -8.04 15.83 1.79
N ASP A 230 -7.09 15.98 2.69
CA ASP A 230 -6.34 14.87 3.28
C ASP A 230 -6.78 14.71 4.73
N ILE A 231 -7.08 13.50 5.19
CA ILE A 231 -7.60 13.28 6.56
C ILE A 231 -6.64 12.47 7.44
N ASN A 232 -6.62 12.84 8.72
CA ASN A 232 -5.98 12.09 9.78
C ASN A 232 -6.76 10.80 10.06
N ALA A 233 -6.09 9.65 9.96
CA ALA A 233 -6.70 8.33 10.16
C ALA A 233 -7.37 8.16 11.54
N HIS A 234 -6.91 8.89 12.57
CA HIS A 234 -7.29 8.71 13.97
C HIS A 234 -8.12 9.86 14.55
N GLY A 235 -8.45 10.89 13.76
CA GLY A 235 -9.12 12.11 14.26
C GLY A 235 -8.25 12.93 15.22
N LEU A 236 -6.92 12.82 15.11
CA LEU A 236 -5.98 13.61 15.90
C LEU A 236 -5.86 15.05 15.34
N PRO A 237 -5.59 16.06 16.19
CA PRO A 237 -5.25 17.40 15.73
C PRO A 237 -4.06 17.39 14.78
N ASN A 238 -4.10 18.24 13.76
CA ASN A 238 -3.04 18.34 12.75
C ASN A 238 -1.93 19.33 13.16
N GLY A 239 -0.80 19.28 12.47
CA GLY A 239 0.28 20.27 12.61
C GLY A 239 1.04 20.25 13.95
N LYS A 240 0.76 19.27 14.81
CA LYS A 240 1.52 19.06 16.05
C LYS A 240 2.97 18.61 15.78
N PRO A 241 3.90 18.81 16.73
CA PRO A 241 5.26 18.27 16.64
C PRO A 241 5.29 16.74 16.50
N GLY A 242 6.41 16.21 16.01
CA GLY A 242 6.59 14.77 15.84
C GLY A 242 6.43 13.99 17.15
N GLU A 243 6.90 14.55 18.27
CA GLU A 243 6.83 13.94 19.59
C GLU A 243 5.38 13.67 20.02
N PHE A 244 4.45 14.58 19.72
CA PHE A 244 3.03 14.40 20.02
C PHE A 244 2.48 13.11 19.39
N TYR A 245 2.76 12.88 18.10
CA TYR A 245 2.26 11.68 17.43
C TYR A 245 2.97 10.41 17.90
N GLN A 246 4.25 10.50 18.25
CA GLN A 246 4.98 9.39 18.86
C GLN A 246 4.38 8.99 20.22
N GLU A 247 4.02 9.96 21.06
CA GLU A 247 3.34 9.71 22.34
C GLU A 247 1.96 9.08 22.13
N GLN A 248 1.17 9.57 21.16
CA GLN A 248 -0.12 8.97 20.82
C GLN A 248 0.04 7.52 20.35
N ASN A 249 1.06 7.24 19.52
CA ASN A 249 1.39 5.91 19.04
C ASN A 249 1.88 4.98 20.15
N ALA A 250 2.66 5.48 21.11
CA ALA A 250 3.13 4.68 22.24
C ALA A 250 2.02 4.43 23.30
N GLY A 251 1.07 5.36 23.41
CA GLY A 251 -0.05 5.28 24.34
C GLY A 251 -1.29 4.66 23.72
N ARG A 252 -2.38 5.44 23.64
CA ARG A 252 -3.73 4.98 23.31
C ARG A 252 -3.85 4.30 21.93
N LEU A 253 -2.95 4.58 20.99
CA LEU A 253 -2.98 4.03 19.62
C LEU A 253 -1.98 2.88 19.41
N SER A 254 -1.22 2.45 20.41
CA SER A 254 -0.19 1.40 20.25
C SER A 254 -0.69 0.11 19.62
N ASN A 255 -1.95 -0.26 19.90
CA ASN A 255 -2.61 -1.43 19.33
C ASN A 255 -3.96 -1.12 18.64
N TYR A 256 -4.13 0.09 18.07
CA TYR A 256 -5.43 0.48 17.48
C TYR A 256 -5.96 -0.53 16.47
N ARG A 257 -5.07 -1.19 15.71
CA ARG A 257 -5.42 -2.11 14.62
C ARG A 257 -6.14 -3.38 15.08
N HIS A 258 -6.11 -3.68 16.37
CA HIS A 258 -6.80 -4.83 16.98
C HIS A 258 -7.80 -4.41 18.06
N ALA A 259 -7.99 -3.11 18.30
CA ALA A 259 -8.90 -2.63 19.34
C ALA A 259 -10.37 -2.92 18.96
N GLY A 260 -11.09 -3.58 19.87
CA GLY A 260 -12.51 -3.94 19.71
C GLY A 260 -12.78 -4.97 18.61
N ARG A 261 -11.78 -5.73 18.16
CA ARG A 261 -11.91 -6.66 17.02
C ARG A 261 -12.85 -7.83 17.28
N GLU A 262 -13.22 -8.07 18.53
CA GLU A 262 -14.11 -9.14 18.96
C GLU A 262 -15.59 -8.86 18.61
N ASP A 263 -15.94 -7.63 18.22
CA ASP A 263 -17.31 -7.24 17.90
C ASP A 263 -17.34 -6.21 16.76
N ARG A 264 -18.25 -6.40 15.79
CA ARG A 264 -18.46 -5.50 14.65
C ARG A 264 -18.81 -4.07 15.08
N GLU A 265 -19.48 -3.90 16.22
CA GLU A 265 -19.84 -2.59 16.78
C GLU A 265 -18.66 -1.89 17.47
N THR A 266 -17.66 -2.63 17.95
CA THR A 266 -16.56 -2.04 18.73
C THR A 266 -15.25 -1.93 17.97
N SER A 267 -15.14 -2.60 16.82
CA SER A 267 -13.93 -2.60 15.99
C SER A 267 -13.49 -1.17 15.66
N TYR A 268 -12.22 -0.87 15.91
CA TYR A 268 -11.62 0.43 15.61
C TYR A 268 -11.87 0.90 14.15
N PHE A 269 -11.85 -0.05 13.21
CA PHE A 269 -12.07 0.24 11.79
C PHE A 269 -13.48 0.76 11.51
N ARG A 270 -14.50 0.41 12.33
CA ARG A 270 -15.85 0.97 12.22
C ARG A 270 -15.83 2.49 12.26
N GLY A 271 -15.20 3.07 13.28
CA GLY A 271 -15.09 4.52 13.42
C GLY A 271 -14.22 5.16 12.33
N MET A 272 -13.18 4.46 11.85
CA MET A 272 -12.39 4.91 10.71
C MET A 272 -13.23 5.03 9.44
N PHE A 273 -14.09 4.06 9.18
CA PHE A 273 -14.90 4.03 7.97
C PHE A 273 -16.02 5.07 8.01
N LEU A 274 -16.62 5.31 9.17
CA LEU A 274 -17.59 6.40 9.35
C LEU A 274 -16.97 7.79 9.15
N ARG A 275 -15.69 7.98 9.49
CA ARG A 275 -14.96 9.21 9.15
C ARG A 275 -14.79 9.39 7.64
N LEU A 276 -14.76 8.32 6.84
CA LEU A 276 -14.74 8.43 5.37
C LEU A 276 -16.06 9.03 4.87
N VAL A 277 -17.19 8.46 5.31
CA VAL A 277 -18.54 8.96 4.95
C VAL A 277 -18.70 10.42 5.37
N ARG A 278 -18.35 10.76 6.62
CA ARG A 278 -18.40 12.14 7.12
C ARG A 278 -17.50 13.10 6.35
N ALA A 279 -16.31 12.67 5.93
CA ALA A 279 -15.41 13.49 5.12
C ALA A 279 -15.99 13.74 3.72
N ILE A 280 -16.65 12.73 3.13
CA ILE A 280 -17.33 12.87 1.84
C ILE A 280 -18.56 13.79 1.97
N ASP A 281 -19.35 13.67 3.05
CA ASP A 281 -20.44 14.62 3.36
C ASP A 281 -19.91 16.06 3.37
N PHE A 282 -18.86 16.32 4.15
CA PHE A 282 -18.26 17.64 4.25
C PHE A 282 -17.76 18.18 2.90
N LEU A 283 -17.12 17.33 2.08
CA LEU A 283 -16.66 17.70 0.74
C LEU A 283 -17.83 18.01 -0.21
N ALA A 284 -18.87 17.18 -0.18
CA ALA A 284 -20.06 17.31 -1.02
C ALA A 284 -20.93 18.53 -0.64
N ASP A 285 -20.83 19.01 0.60
CA ASP A 285 -21.53 20.20 1.05
C ASP A 285 -20.79 21.51 0.70
N GLN A 286 -19.55 21.44 0.19
CA GLN A 286 -18.83 22.65 -0.21
C GLN A 286 -19.41 23.26 -1.49
N PRO A 287 -19.59 24.60 -1.55
CA PRO A 287 -20.19 25.26 -2.71
C PRO A 287 -19.38 25.08 -3.99
N GLU A 288 -18.07 24.84 -3.90
CA GLU A 288 -17.22 24.62 -5.07
C GLU A 288 -17.30 23.22 -5.66
N TRP A 289 -17.83 22.23 -4.93
CA TRP A 289 -17.95 20.86 -5.43
C TRP A 289 -18.89 20.79 -6.63
N ASP A 290 -18.44 20.12 -7.70
CA ASP A 290 -19.13 20.01 -8.99
C ASP A 290 -20.47 19.25 -8.94
N GLY A 291 -20.82 18.66 -7.80
CA GLY A 291 -22.07 17.93 -7.59
C GLY A 291 -22.03 16.48 -8.07
N LYS A 292 -20.90 15.98 -8.59
CA LYS A 292 -20.85 14.67 -9.24
C LYS A 292 -19.56 13.88 -9.05
N THR A 293 -18.40 14.51 -8.92
CA THR A 293 -17.11 13.80 -8.93
C THR A 293 -16.52 13.75 -7.53
N VAL A 294 -16.39 12.55 -6.97
CA VAL A 294 -15.58 12.29 -5.77
C VAL A 294 -14.56 11.21 -6.08
N ILE A 295 -13.30 11.49 -5.73
CA ILE A 295 -12.15 10.60 -5.91
C ILE A 295 -11.57 10.25 -4.54
N VAL A 296 -11.22 8.99 -4.29
CA VAL A 296 -10.54 8.57 -3.06
C VAL A 296 -9.22 7.88 -3.36
N VAL A 297 -8.14 8.35 -2.73
CA VAL A 297 -6.78 7.88 -3.01
C VAL A 297 -6.10 7.40 -1.73
N GLY A 298 -5.54 6.19 -1.77
CA GLY A 298 -4.81 5.66 -0.63
C GLY A 298 -3.90 4.48 -0.95
N HIS A 299 -3.00 4.19 -0.01
CA HIS A 299 -2.04 3.09 -0.11
C HIS A 299 -1.95 2.31 1.20
N SER A 300 -1.76 0.99 1.16
CA SER A 300 -1.78 0.10 2.34
C SER A 300 -3.12 0.23 3.10
N GLN A 301 -3.14 0.61 4.38
CA GLN A 301 -4.37 0.95 5.12
C GLN A 301 -5.22 2.01 4.40
N GLY A 302 -4.59 2.95 3.68
CA GLY A 302 -5.29 3.92 2.85
C GLY A 302 -5.94 3.26 1.63
N GLY A 303 -5.32 2.23 1.05
CA GLY A 303 -5.90 1.48 -0.07
C GLY A 303 -7.16 0.73 0.35
N GLY A 304 -7.14 0.13 1.55
CA GLY A 304 -8.32 -0.45 2.18
C GLY A 304 -9.43 0.58 2.41
N GLN A 305 -9.08 1.76 2.94
CA GLN A 305 -10.04 2.87 3.10
C GLN A 305 -10.64 3.33 1.77
N ALA A 306 -9.86 3.38 0.68
CA ALA A 306 -10.37 3.75 -0.63
C ALA A 306 -11.41 2.74 -1.16
N LEU A 307 -11.16 1.44 -0.99
CA LEU A 307 -12.13 0.38 -1.31
C LEU A 307 -13.41 0.52 -0.49
N VAL A 308 -13.25 0.77 0.81
CA VAL A 308 -14.38 0.96 1.73
C VAL A 308 -15.20 2.19 1.38
N ALA A 309 -14.56 3.32 1.08
CA ALA A 309 -15.24 4.55 0.67
C ALA A 309 -16.10 4.30 -0.58
N GLY A 310 -15.54 3.65 -1.60
CA GLY A 310 -16.27 3.30 -2.82
C GLY A 310 -17.42 2.32 -2.60
N GLY A 311 -17.33 1.44 -1.60
CA GLY A 311 -18.41 0.50 -1.25
C GLY A 311 -19.48 1.04 -0.30
N LEU A 312 -19.18 2.10 0.47
CA LEU A 312 -20.11 2.71 1.42
C LEU A 312 -20.89 3.90 0.84
N ASP A 313 -20.32 4.58 -0.14
CA ASP A 313 -20.80 5.88 -0.60
C ASP A 313 -20.86 5.95 -2.14
N GLU A 314 -22.07 6.02 -2.68
CA GLU A 314 -22.32 6.03 -4.12
C GLU A 314 -21.83 7.32 -4.81
N ARG A 315 -21.49 8.37 -4.05
CA ARG A 315 -20.91 9.60 -4.63
C ARG A 315 -19.46 9.38 -5.08
N VAL A 316 -18.79 8.34 -4.60
CA VAL A 316 -17.43 8.01 -5.04
C VAL A 316 -17.47 7.48 -6.47
N THR A 317 -16.80 8.21 -7.36
CA THR A 317 -16.75 7.91 -8.80
C THR A 317 -15.45 7.27 -9.24
N PHE A 318 -14.37 7.46 -8.47
CA PHE A 318 -13.06 6.87 -8.78
C PHE A 318 -12.27 6.54 -7.51
N ILE A 319 -11.58 5.40 -7.51
CA ILE A 319 -10.65 5.01 -6.45
C ILE A 319 -9.26 4.68 -7.00
N ALA A 320 -8.23 5.15 -6.30
CA ALA A 320 -6.85 4.76 -6.53
C ALA A 320 -6.31 4.05 -5.28
N THR A 321 -6.13 2.73 -5.38
CA THR A 321 -5.91 1.85 -4.22
C THR A 321 -4.62 1.04 -4.36
N GLY A 322 -3.56 1.46 -3.66
CA GLY A 322 -2.25 0.80 -3.77
C GLY A 322 -2.01 -0.21 -2.67
N VAL A 323 -1.59 -1.44 -3.03
CA VAL A 323 -1.33 -2.59 -2.13
C VAL A 323 -2.30 -2.63 -0.94
N PRO A 324 -3.63 -2.71 -1.22
CA PRO A 324 -4.64 -2.46 -0.20
C PRO A 324 -4.51 -3.41 0.99
N ALA A 325 -4.37 -2.83 2.18
CA ALA A 325 -4.55 -3.52 3.44
C ALA A 325 -6.03 -3.64 3.79
N ILE A 326 -6.35 -4.20 4.96
CA ILE A 326 -7.72 -4.40 5.43
C ILE A 326 -8.53 -5.34 4.51
N CYS A 327 -7.85 -6.07 3.63
CA CYS A 327 -8.46 -7.03 2.72
C CYS A 327 -8.18 -8.46 3.19
N ASP A 328 -9.18 -9.31 3.06
CA ASP A 328 -9.08 -10.76 3.23
C ASP A 328 -8.63 -11.16 4.65
N HIS A 329 -9.33 -10.62 5.66
CA HIS A 329 -9.16 -10.99 7.07
C HIS A 329 -9.53 -12.44 7.34
N SER A 330 -10.37 -13.01 6.48
CA SER A 330 -10.79 -14.41 6.50
C SER A 330 -9.92 -15.33 5.64
N GLY A 331 -8.79 -14.86 5.09
CA GLY A 331 -7.88 -15.63 4.23
C GLY A 331 -7.58 -17.04 4.75
N ARG A 332 -7.30 -17.17 6.05
CA ARG A 332 -6.96 -18.46 6.67
C ARG A 332 -8.11 -19.47 6.64
N ALA A 333 -9.36 -19.03 6.60
CA ALA A 333 -10.52 -19.91 6.45
C ALA A 333 -10.64 -20.49 5.03
N ALA A 334 -9.91 -19.93 4.06
CA ALA A 334 -9.83 -20.39 2.68
C ALA A 334 -8.41 -20.85 2.30
N ASP A 335 -7.62 -21.27 3.29
CA ASP A 335 -6.25 -21.78 3.11
C ASP A 335 -5.29 -20.78 2.44
N ARG A 336 -5.45 -19.49 2.74
CA ARG A 336 -4.59 -18.40 2.25
C ARG A 336 -4.11 -17.50 3.38
N ILE A 337 -3.01 -16.80 3.16
CA ILE A 337 -2.50 -15.83 4.15
C ILE A 337 -3.47 -14.66 4.33
N ASN A 338 -3.72 -14.25 5.59
CA ASN A 338 -4.51 -13.05 5.89
C ASN A 338 -3.79 -11.78 5.45
N GLY A 339 -4.53 -10.81 4.92
CA GLY A 339 -4.03 -9.45 4.73
C GLY A 339 -3.81 -8.69 6.04
N TRP A 340 -3.04 -7.60 6.00
CA TRP A 340 -2.82 -6.72 7.15
C TRP A 340 -4.17 -6.19 7.71
N PRO A 341 -4.37 -6.12 9.04
CA PRO A 341 -3.38 -6.29 10.11
C PRO A 341 -3.31 -7.72 10.67
N LYS A 342 -3.75 -8.74 9.91
CA LYS A 342 -3.97 -10.10 10.42
C LYS A 342 -4.90 -10.06 11.62
N LEU A 343 -6.10 -9.51 11.40
CA LEU A 343 -7.07 -9.17 12.44
C LEU A 343 -7.48 -10.40 13.25
N VAL A 344 -7.69 -11.51 12.56
CA VAL A 344 -8.10 -12.81 13.12
C VAL A 344 -6.86 -13.58 13.60
N PRO A 345 -6.71 -13.82 14.91
CA PRO A 345 -5.66 -14.68 15.43
C PRO A 345 -5.99 -16.14 15.14
N GLN A 346 -4.96 -17.00 15.20
CA GLN A 346 -5.10 -18.44 15.07
C GLN A 346 -4.75 -19.12 16.39
N SER A 347 -5.39 -20.25 16.67
CA SER A 347 -5.01 -21.17 17.74
C SER A 347 -3.70 -21.89 17.42
N GLU A 348 -3.17 -22.65 18.39
CA GLU A 348 -1.97 -23.48 18.19
C GLU A 348 -2.14 -24.52 17.08
N ASN A 349 -3.38 -24.98 16.84
CA ASN A 349 -3.72 -25.94 15.78
C ASN A 349 -3.97 -25.25 14.42
N GLY A 350 -3.79 -23.94 14.31
CA GLY A 350 -3.99 -23.17 13.07
C GLY A 350 -5.44 -22.73 12.83
N GLU A 351 -6.39 -23.11 13.68
CA GLU A 351 -7.80 -22.72 13.54
C GLU A 351 -8.01 -21.22 13.83
N PRO A 352 -8.70 -20.45 12.97
CA PRO A 352 -9.04 -19.06 13.24
C PRO A 352 -9.98 -18.90 14.44
N ASP A 353 -9.79 -17.84 15.24
CA ASP A 353 -10.75 -17.48 16.30
C ASP A 353 -12.11 -17.14 15.67
N SER A 354 -13.14 -17.95 15.96
CA SER A 354 -14.44 -17.86 15.30
C SER A 354 -15.18 -16.56 15.58
N LYS A 355 -15.04 -16.01 16.79
CA LYS A 355 -15.70 -14.75 17.18
C LYS A 355 -15.10 -13.58 16.43
N ILE A 356 -13.78 -13.50 16.40
CA ILE A 356 -13.06 -12.43 15.69
C ILE A 356 -13.20 -12.61 14.17
N LEU A 357 -13.21 -13.85 13.67
CA LEU A 357 -13.45 -14.14 12.25
C LEU A 357 -14.80 -13.57 11.81
N GLU A 358 -15.88 -13.82 12.57
CA GLU A 358 -17.20 -13.29 12.25
C GLU A 358 -17.23 -11.76 12.28
N ALA A 359 -16.73 -11.14 13.35
CA ALA A 359 -16.68 -9.68 13.47
C ALA A 359 -15.82 -9.03 12.36
N SER A 360 -14.72 -9.67 11.98
CA SER A 360 -13.79 -9.15 10.96
C SER A 360 -14.44 -8.99 9.59
N ARG A 361 -15.43 -9.83 9.25
CA ARG A 361 -16.13 -9.77 7.95
C ARG A 361 -16.88 -8.45 7.74
N TYR A 362 -17.28 -7.76 8.81
CA TYR A 362 -17.96 -6.44 8.70
C TYR A 362 -16.99 -5.28 8.44
N VAL A 363 -15.70 -5.49 8.69
CA VAL A 363 -14.65 -4.48 8.47
C VAL A 363 -13.61 -4.92 7.43
N ASP A 364 -13.89 -6.00 6.69
CA ASP A 364 -13.03 -6.50 5.62
C ASP A 364 -13.34 -5.78 4.29
N ALA A 365 -12.37 -5.05 3.75
CA ALA A 365 -12.46 -4.24 2.54
C ALA A 365 -12.91 -5.06 1.31
N VAL A 366 -12.69 -6.39 1.27
CA VAL A 366 -13.17 -7.24 0.16
C VAL A 366 -14.70 -7.22 0.04
N ASN A 367 -15.41 -7.10 1.17
CA ASN A 367 -16.87 -7.08 1.19
C ASN A 367 -17.45 -5.72 0.77
N PHE A 368 -16.69 -4.65 0.90
CA PHE A 368 -17.06 -3.33 0.36
C PHE A 368 -16.78 -3.25 -1.13
N ALA A 369 -15.72 -3.91 -1.62
CA ALA A 369 -15.37 -3.91 -3.03
C ALA A 369 -16.51 -4.43 -3.93
N SER A 370 -17.32 -5.40 -3.47
CA SER A 370 -18.50 -5.88 -4.21
C SER A 370 -19.62 -4.86 -4.38
N ARG A 371 -19.58 -3.75 -3.62
CA ARG A 371 -20.52 -2.62 -3.71
C ARG A 371 -19.93 -1.41 -4.42
N CYS A 372 -18.64 -1.44 -4.74
CA CYS A 372 -17.93 -0.33 -5.34
C CYS A 372 -18.20 -0.25 -6.85
N LYS A 373 -19.06 0.71 -7.23
CA LYS A 373 -19.40 1.04 -8.63
C LYS A 373 -18.42 2.04 -9.27
N ALA A 374 -17.53 2.63 -8.46
CA ALA A 374 -16.50 3.55 -8.92
C ALA A 374 -15.50 2.88 -9.85
N ASP A 375 -14.97 3.64 -10.80
CA ASP A 375 -13.80 3.20 -11.57
C ASP A 375 -12.58 3.10 -10.66
N ALA A 376 -11.66 2.18 -10.95
CA ALA A 376 -10.59 1.82 -10.04
C ALA A 376 -9.26 1.58 -10.75
N ILE A 377 -8.19 2.09 -10.15
CA ILE A 377 -6.83 1.65 -10.43
C ILE A 377 -6.20 1.08 -9.15
N MET A 378 -5.73 -0.16 -9.23
CA MET A 378 -5.09 -0.86 -8.12
C MET A 378 -3.63 -1.15 -8.41
N SER A 379 -2.76 -1.13 -7.41
CA SER A 379 -1.39 -1.66 -7.54
C SER A 379 -1.16 -2.85 -6.64
N VAL A 380 -0.41 -3.86 -7.10
CA VAL A 380 -0.16 -5.09 -6.35
C VAL A 380 1.32 -5.48 -6.44
N GLY A 381 1.97 -5.67 -5.30
CA GLY A 381 3.32 -6.22 -5.21
C GLY A 381 3.29 -7.73 -5.02
N PHE A 382 3.88 -8.49 -5.94
CA PHE A 382 3.75 -9.97 -5.90
C PHE A 382 4.60 -10.63 -4.81
N ILE A 383 5.48 -9.88 -4.14
CA ILE A 383 6.28 -10.38 -3.02
C ILE A 383 5.94 -9.66 -1.71
N ASP A 384 4.84 -8.90 -1.69
CA ASP A 384 4.35 -8.19 -0.50
C ASP A 384 3.89 -9.20 0.56
N THR A 385 4.55 -9.20 1.72
CA THR A 385 4.19 -10.06 2.86
C THR A 385 3.31 -9.36 3.91
N VAL A 386 3.06 -8.06 3.72
CA VAL A 386 2.20 -7.23 4.56
C VAL A 386 0.78 -7.23 4.01
N CYS A 387 0.63 -6.91 2.73
CA CYS A 387 -0.63 -6.98 1.97
C CYS A 387 -0.45 -7.99 0.84
N PRO A 388 -0.60 -9.30 1.14
CA PRO A 388 -0.33 -10.35 0.16
C PRO A 388 -1.09 -10.12 -1.15
N PRO A 389 -0.49 -10.49 -2.29
CA PRO A 389 -1.14 -10.28 -3.59
C PRO A 389 -2.46 -11.05 -3.68
N SER A 390 -2.60 -12.19 -3.00
CA SER A 390 -3.87 -12.91 -2.88
C SER A 390 -4.97 -12.08 -2.21
N SER A 391 -4.68 -11.35 -1.12
CA SER A 391 -5.66 -10.50 -0.45
C SER A 391 -6.06 -9.30 -1.31
N CYS A 392 -5.10 -8.73 -2.04
CA CYS A 392 -5.36 -7.63 -2.97
C CYS A 392 -6.30 -8.09 -4.12
N PHE A 393 -6.02 -9.24 -4.72
CA PHE A 393 -6.85 -9.79 -5.79
C PHE A 393 -8.21 -10.28 -5.30
N ALA A 394 -8.32 -10.78 -4.07
CA ALA A 394 -9.61 -11.09 -3.46
C ALA A 394 -10.54 -9.86 -3.45
N ALA A 395 -10.01 -8.66 -3.17
CA ALA A 395 -10.76 -7.40 -3.28
C ALA A 395 -10.98 -6.97 -4.74
N TYR A 396 -9.91 -6.95 -5.56
CA TYR A 396 -9.97 -6.51 -6.96
C TYR A 396 -11.03 -7.25 -7.78
N ASN A 397 -11.13 -8.57 -7.54
CA ASN A 397 -12.07 -9.42 -8.27
C ASN A 397 -13.54 -9.09 -7.96
N GLN A 398 -13.83 -8.45 -6.81
CA GLN A 398 -15.18 -8.03 -6.45
C GLN A 398 -15.59 -6.67 -6.99
N LEU A 399 -14.65 -5.80 -7.41
CA LEU A 399 -14.97 -4.47 -7.93
C LEU A 399 -15.93 -4.54 -9.13
N GLN A 400 -16.94 -3.68 -9.12
CA GLN A 400 -18.03 -3.63 -10.11
C GLN A 400 -17.83 -2.58 -11.20
N GLY A 401 -17.15 -1.46 -10.89
CA GLY A 401 -16.78 -0.43 -11.87
C GLY A 401 -15.65 -0.85 -12.81
N GLY A 402 -15.30 0.02 -13.76
CA GLY A 402 -14.17 -0.18 -14.65
C GLY A 402 -12.87 -0.28 -13.84
N LYS A 403 -12.05 -1.30 -14.08
CA LYS A 403 -10.91 -1.60 -13.20
C LYS A 403 -9.61 -1.90 -13.94
N GLN A 404 -8.53 -1.30 -13.45
CA GLN A 404 -7.16 -1.48 -13.93
C GLN A 404 -6.27 -1.96 -12.78
N VAL A 405 -5.24 -2.76 -13.11
CA VAL A 405 -4.26 -3.25 -12.12
C VAL A 405 -2.83 -3.05 -12.62
N ILE A 406 -1.97 -2.51 -11.75
CA ILE A 406 -0.53 -2.40 -11.92
C ILE A 406 0.11 -3.56 -11.14
N ASN A 407 0.58 -4.55 -11.88
CA ASN A 407 1.25 -5.72 -11.32
C ASN A 407 2.76 -5.50 -11.23
N GLU A 408 3.34 -5.72 -10.06
CA GLU A 408 4.76 -5.52 -9.80
C GLU A 408 5.40 -6.81 -9.24
N PRO A 409 5.97 -7.66 -10.12
CA PRO A 409 6.49 -8.98 -9.74
C PRO A 409 7.63 -8.95 -8.70
N LEU A 410 8.35 -7.83 -8.62
CA LEU A 410 9.51 -7.65 -7.74
C LEU A 410 9.23 -6.74 -6.54
N MET A 411 8.01 -6.19 -6.44
CA MET A 411 7.68 -5.22 -5.40
C MET A 411 7.12 -5.92 -4.16
N GLY A 412 7.68 -5.57 -3.00
CA GLY A 412 7.10 -5.89 -1.70
C GLY A 412 6.05 -4.86 -1.29
N HIS A 413 6.04 -4.47 -0.01
CA HIS A 413 5.14 -3.43 0.48
C HIS A 413 5.69 -2.02 0.19
N ALA A 414 5.34 -1.44 -0.97
CA ALA A 414 5.90 -0.16 -1.39
C ALA A 414 4.96 0.68 -2.28
N ALA A 415 5.16 2.00 -2.25
CA ALA A 415 4.51 3.00 -3.10
C ALA A 415 5.54 3.77 -3.96
N PRO A 416 6.19 3.12 -4.94
CA PRO A 416 7.16 3.80 -5.80
C PRO A 416 6.53 4.93 -6.64
N ARG A 417 7.38 5.86 -7.08
CA ARG A 417 6.95 7.08 -7.80
C ARG A 417 6.13 6.81 -9.05
N HIS A 418 6.42 5.74 -9.79
CA HIS A 418 5.68 5.44 -11.03
C HIS A 418 4.23 5.02 -10.74
N ILE A 419 3.96 4.35 -9.63
CA ILE A 419 2.58 4.04 -9.19
C ILE A 419 1.85 5.32 -8.80
N HIS A 420 2.49 6.21 -8.02
CA HIS A 420 1.91 7.51 -7.69
C HIS A 420 1.61 8.35 -8.94
N LYS A 421 2.47 8.27 -9.96
CA LYS A 421 2.25 8.93 -11.24
C LYS A 421 1.06 8.31 -11.98
N ALA A 422 1.05 6.99 -12.16
CA ALA A 422 -0.02 6.27 -12.84
C ALA A 422 -1.40 6.53 -12.20
N PHE A 423 -1.47 6.52 -10.86
CA PHE A 423 -2.70 6.85 -10.14
C PHE A 423 -3.15 8.27 -10.44
N PHE A 424 -2.24 9.24 -10.41
CA PHE A 424 -2.60 10.63 -10.64
C PHE A 424 -2.97 10.91 -12.11
N ASP A 425 -2.30 10.25 -13.06
CA ASP A 425 -2.64 10.33 -14.48
C ASP A 425 -4.06 9.77 -14.72
N ALA A 426 -4.39 8.60 -14.15
CA ALA A 426 -5.72 8.00 -14.26
C ALA A 426 -6.82 8.87 -13.63
N ILE A 427 -6.51 9.54 -12.50
CA ILE A 427 -7.41 10.52 -11.89
C ILE A 427 -7.67 11.71 -12.82
N GLN A 428 -6.64 12.26 -13.45
CA GLN A 428 -6.81 13.37 -14.41
C GLN A 428 -7.63 12.94 -15.63
N GLU A 429 -7.41 11.73 -16.12
CA GLU A 429 -8.18 11.14 -17.21
C GLU A 429 -9.66 11.01 -16.82
N HIS A 430 -9.95 10.43 -15.65
CA HIS A 430 -11.33 10.30 -15.13
C HIS A 430 -12.02 11.66 -15.03
N VAL A 431 -11.36 12.66 -14.44
CA VAL A 431 -11.92 14.03 -14.33
C VAL A 431 -12.21 14.62 -15.71
N SER A 432 -11.31 14.42 -16.68
CA SER A 432 -11.52 14.89 -18.06
C SER A 432 -12.74 14.23 -18.72
N GLN A 433 -12.93 12.93 -18.50
CA GLN A 433 -14.08 12.18 -19.00
C GLN A 433 -15.39 12.65 -18.36
N GLN A 434 -15.40 12.84 -17.03
CA GLN A 434 -16.56 13.37 -16.30
C GLN A 434 -16.95 14.77 -16.78
N ASN A 435 -15.99 15.62 -17.12
CA ASN A 435 -16.25 16.95 -17.66
C ASN A 435 -16.80 16.94 -19.09
N SER A 436 -16.44 15.92 -19.89
CA SER A 436 -16.87 15.79 -21.29
C SER A 436 -18.24 15.10 -21.46
N ALA A 437 -18.73 14.43 -20.42
CA ALA A 437 -20.03 13.78 -20.40
C ALA A 437 -21.20 14.75 -20.10
N ASN A 438 -20.90 16.02 -19.82
CA ASN A 438 -21.85 17.14 -19.73
C ASN A 438 -21.88 17.90 -21.06
#